data_AF-A0A519KM17-F1
#
_entry.id   AF-A0A519KM17-F1
#
_cell.length_a   1.000
_cell.length_b   1.000
_cell.length_c   1.000
_cell.angle_alpha   90.00
_cell.angle_beta   90.00
_cell.angle_gamma   90.00
#
_symmetry.space_group_name_H-M   'P 1'
#
loop_
_entity.id
_entity.type
_entity.pdbx_description
1 polymer ?
#
loop_
_entity_poly.entity_id
_entity_poly.type
_entity_poly.pdbx_seq_one_letter_code
_entity_poly.pdbx_strand_id
1 'polypeptide(L)'
;MQARGQGAVGDLDGEELQLLVPMRGSDGLANTRSGEFVMIGLPGQDGGKPVLRAYSIASPHWDEELEFFSIKVPDGPLTSRLQKIQVGDHVL
;
A
#
# COMPACT_ATOMS: atom_id res chain seq x y z
N MET A 1 -8.46 -6.86 6.65
CA MET A 1 -8.79 -6.52 5.25
C MET A 1 -7.48 -6.40 4.48
N GLN A 2 -7.40 -6.94 3.26
CA GLN A 2 -6.21 -6.85 2.38
C GLN A 2 -6.59 -6.00 1.17
N ALA A 3 -5.78 -5.00 0.82
CA ALA A 3 -6.02 -4.12 -0.31
C ALA A 3 -5.24 -4.63 -1.52
N ARG A 4 -5.93 -5.09 -2.56
CA ARG A 4 -5.30 -5.64 -3.78
C ARG A 4 -5.55 -4.73 -4.96
N GLY A 5 -4.49 -4.33 -5.65
CA GLY A 5 -4.61 -3.43 -6.80
C GLY A 5 -3.28 -3.14 -7.49
N GLN A 6 -3.37 -2.39 -8.59
CA GLN A 6 -2.20 -1.82 -9.26
C GLN A 6 -1.81 -0.55 -8.49
N GLY A 7 -0.74 -0.62 -7.71
CA GLY A 7 -0.30 0.50 -6.89
C GLY A 7 0.54 1.51 -7.68
N ALA A 8 0.53 2.76 -7.25
CA ALA A 8 1.53 3.75 -7.63
C ALA A 8 2.28 4.20 -6.37
N VAL A 9 3.61 4.34 -6.46
CA VAL A 9 4.43 4.85 -5.37
C VAL A 9 5.12 6.15 -5.79
N GLY A 10 4.80 7.23 -5.07
CA GLY A 10 5.45 8.53 -5.21
C GLY A 10 6.51 8.74 -4.12
N ASP A 11 7.63 9.35 -4.49
CA ASP A 11 8.64 9.83 -3.54
C ASP A 11 8.29 11.28 -3.16
N LEU A 12 8.02 11.53 -1.88
CA LEU A 12 7.59 12.85 -1.42
C LEU A 12 8.77 13.77 -1.09
N ASP A 13 9.74 13.27 -0.33
CA ASP A 13 10.80 14.08 0.28
C ASP A 13 12.11 13.31 0.52
N GLY A 14 12.28 12.14 -0.11
CA GLY A 14 13.47 11.31 0.08
C GLY A 14 13.39 10.36 1.28
N GLU A 15 12.49 10.58 2.25
CA GLU A 15 12.32 9.71 3.43
C GLU A 15 10.95 9.03 3.50
N GLU A 16 9.94 9.59 2.84
CA GLU A 16 8.59 9.05 2.77
C GLU A 16 8.17 8.63 1.36
N LEU A 17 7.27 7.65 1.32
CA LEU A 17 6.60 7.13 0.14
C LEU A 17 5.10 7.37 0.28
N GLN A 18 4.48 7.88 -0.78
CA GLN A 18 3.04 7.91 -0.94
C GLN A 18 2.62 6.69 -1.75
N LEU A 19 1.68 5.90 -1.23
CA LEU A 19 1.08 4.77 -1.93
C LEU A 19 -0.35 5.10 -2.31
N LEU A 20 -0.67 4.99 -3.59
CA LEU A 20 -2.03 5.06 -4.11
C LEU A 20 -2.45 3.70 -4.63
N VAL A 21 -3.53 3.15 -4.10
CA VAL A 21 -4.09 1.85 -4.53
C VAL A 21 -5.55 2.08 -4.97
N PRO A 22 -5.87 1.93 -6.27
CA PRO A 22 -7.22 2.09 -6.75
C PRO A 22 -8.09 0.92 -6.28
N MET A 23 -9.30 1.23 -5.81
CA MET A 23 -10.26 0.21 -5.38
C MET A 23 -10.86 -0.50 -6.60
N ARG A 24 -10.73 -1.82 -6.69
CA ARG A 24 -11.43 -2.62 -7.71
C ARG A 24 -12.79 -3.08 -7.21
N GLY A 25 -13.87 -2.64 -7.87
CA GLY A 25 -15.22 -3.19 -7.68
C GLY A 25 -15.96 -2.71 -6.43
N SER A 26 -17.05 -3.41 -6.06
CA SER A 26 -17.94 -3.09 -4.93
C SER A 26 -17.36 -3.42 -3.55
N ASP A 27 -16.05 -3.64 -3.46
CA ASP A 27 -15.31 -3.94 -2.23
C ASP A 27 -15.13 -2.65 -1.41
N GLY A 28 -16.21 -1.90 -1.23
CA GLY A 28 -16.19 -0.55 -0.71
C GLY A 28 -15.65 -0.50 0.72
N LEU A 29 -14.66 0.36 0.94
CA LEU A 29 -14.25 0.82 2.26
C LEU A 29 -15.30 1.73 2.90
N ALA A 30 -16.53 1.78 2.40
CA ALA A 30 -17.58 2.71 2.81
C ALA A 30 -17.93 2.68 4.31
N ASN A 31 -17.34 1.74 5.08
CA ASN A 31 -17.46 1.65 6.53
C ASN A 31 -16.11 1.64 7.28
N THR A 32 -14.98 2.01 6.64
CA THR A 32 -13.72 2.13 7.37
C THR A 32 -13.73 3.34 8.25
N ARG A 33 -13.45 3.13 9.53
CA ARG A 33 -13.38 4.19 10.52
C ARG A 33 -11.96 4.73 10.63
N SER A 34 -11.83 6.01 10.98
CA SER A 34 -10.53 6.59 11.32
C SER A 34 -9.85 5.74 12.40
N GLY A 35 -8.62 5.31 12.12
CA GLY A 35 -7.85 4.40 12.97
C GLY A 35 -7.84 2.94 12.50
N GLU A 36 -8.55 2.59 11.44
CA GLU A 36 -8.43 1.27 10.80
C GLU A 36 -7.19 1.16 9.92
N PHE A 37 -6.68 -0.07 9.82
CA PHE A 37 -5.50 -0.42 9.05
C PHE A 37 -5.82 -1.57 8.09
N VAL A 38 -5.15 -1.58 6.95
CA VAL A 38 -5.15 -2.71 6.02
C VAL A 38 -3.77 -3.32 5.94
N MET A 39 -3.73 -4.60 5.61
CA MET A 39 -2.46 -5.25 5.29
C MET A 39 -2.13 -4.93 3.84
N ILE A 40 -0.94 -4.36 3.64
CA ILE A 40 -0.34 -4.10 2.33
C ILE A 40 0.94 -4.90 2.24
N GLY A 41 1.22 -5.48 1.08
CA GLY A 41 2.52 -6.10 0.88
C GLY A 41 2.90 -6.43 -0.55
N LEU A 42 4.01 -7.13 -0.65
CA LEU A 42 4.53 -7.62 -1.92
C LEU A 42 4.66 -9.13 -1.90
N PRO A 43 4.53 -9.80 -3.07
CA PRO A 43 4.84 -11.21 -3.19
C PRO A 43 6.25 -11.52 -2.68
N GLY A 44 6.46 -12.72 -2.15
CA GLY A 44 7.80 -13.17 -1.80
C GLY A 44 8.67 -13.32 -3.05
N GLN A 45 9.98 -13.12 -2.91
CA GLN A 45 10.93 -13.46 -3.96
C GLN A 45 11.01 -14.98 -4.13
N ASP A 46 11.18 -15.45 -5.36
CA ASP A 46 11.39 -16.87 -5.71
C ASP A 46 10.35 -17.84 -5.12
N GLY A 47 9.08 -17.42 -5.07
CA GLY A 47 7.98 -18.21 -4.51
C GLY A 47 7.95 -18.25 -2.97
N GLY A 48 8.75 -17.41 -2.31
CA GLY A 48 8.76 -17.23 -0.87
C GLY A 48 7.45 -16.64 -0.32
N LYS A 49 7.35 -16.59 1.01
CA LYS A 49 6.18 -16.01 1.70
C LYS A 49 6.04 -14.51 1.38
N PRO A 50 4.82 -14.00 1.21
CA PRO A 50 4.60 -12.57 1.01
C PRO A 50 5.06 -11.76 2.22
N VAL A 51 5.59 -10.56 1.96
CA VAL A 51 5.96 -9.62 3.00
C VAL A 51 4.81 -8.63 3.16
N LEU A 52 4.11 -8.70 4.29
CA LEU A 52 2.96 -7.84 4.61
C LEU A 52 3.28 -6.91 5.78
N ARG A 53 2.77 -5.68 5.74
CA ARG A 53 2.77 -4.74 6.87
C ARG A 53 1.41 -4.06 6.98
N ALA A 54 1.06 -3.68 8.19
CA ALA A 54 -0.14 -2.89 8.44
C ALA A 54 0.14 -1.43 8.07
N TYR A 55 -0.77 -0.83 7.30
CA TYR A 55 -0.77 0.60 6.99
C TYR A 55 -2.10 1.21 7.39
N SER A 56 -2.02 2.36 8.05
CA SER A 56 -3.18 3.20 8.34
C SER A 56 -3.66 3.84 7.05
N ILE A 57 -4.97 3.78 6.80
CA ILE A 57 -5.58 4.45 5.65
C ILE A 57 -5.49 5.97 5.87
N ALA A 58 -4.87 6.68 4.94
CA ALA A 58 -4.78 8.14 4.96
C ALA A 58 -5.92 8.82 4.19
N SER A 59 -6.52 8.15 3.20
CA SER A 59 -7.66 8.68 2.46
C SER A 59 -8.99 8.54 3.21
N PRO A 60 -9.99 9.39 2.91
CA PRO A 60 -11.34 9.20 3.42
C PRO A 60 -12.00 7.92 2.88
N HIS A 61 -12.97 7.38 3.63
CA HIS A 61 -13.68 6.15 3.26
C HIS A 61 -14.55 6.24 1.99
N TRP A 62 -14.85 7.46 1.54
CA TRP A 62 -15.62 7.73 0.33
C TRP A 62 -14.74 7.94 -0.91
N ASP A 63 -13.42 7.90 -0.76
CA ASP A 63 -12.49 8.06 -1.87
C ASP A 63 -12.44 6.78 -2.74
N GLU A 64 -12.23 6.97 -4.04
CA GLU A 64 -12.07 5.87 -4.99
C GLU A 64 -10.66 5.27 -4.93
N GLU A 65 -9.70 6.05 -4.40
CA GLU A 65 -8.32 5.63 -4.18
C GLU A 65 -7.99 5.51 -2.69
N LEU A 66 -7.31 4.43 -2.35
CA LEU A 66 -6.69 4.26 -1.05
C LEU A 66 -5.32 4.94 -1.04
N GLU A 67 -5.18 5.91 -0.15
CA GLU A 67 -3.90 6.59 0.07
C GLU A 67 -3.24 6.09 1.36
N PHE A 68 -1.94 5.88 1.31
CA PHE A 68 -1.11 5.49 2.44
C PHE A 68 0.22 6.24 2.43
N PHE A 69 0.73 6.53 3.63
CA PHE A 69 2.09 7.01 3.81
C PHE A 69 2.97 5.91 4.40
N SER A 70 4.16 5.74 3.84
CA SER A 70 5.17 4.81 4.32
C SER A 70 6.49 5.50 4.50
N ILE A 71 7.13 5.28 5.64
CA ILE A 71 8.54 5.62 5.80
C ILE A 71 9.42 4.69 4.94
N LYS A 72 10.54 5.21 4.46
CA LYS A 72 11.62 4.42 3.85
C LYS A 72 12.56 3.96 4.94
N VAL A 73 12.68 2.65 5.07
CA VAL A 73 13.66 2.04 5.98
C VAL A 73 14.74 1.42 5.12
N PRO A 74 16.02 1.85 5.25
CA PRO A 74 17.15 1.18 4.61
C PRO A 74 17.14 -0.30 4.96
N ASP A 75 17.31 -1.15 3.95
CA ASP A 75 17.30 -2.62 4.07
C ASP A 75 16.02 -3.21 4.69
N GLY A 76 14.94 -2.43 4.77
CA GLY A 76 13.65 -2.89 5.25
C GLY A 76 13.03 -3.94 4.33
N PRO A 77 12.47 -5.05 4.83
CA PRO A 77 12.03 -6.17 3.99
C PRO A 77 10.87 -5.83 3.04
N LEU A 78 10.08 -4.79 3.37
CA LEU A 78 9.03 -4.28 2.51
C LEU A 78 9.45 -2.97 1.84
N THR A 79 9.83 -1.96 2.62
CA THR A 79 10.01 -0.57 2.16
C THR A 79 11.21 -0.37 1.23
N SER A 80 12.24 -1.25 1.30
CA SER A 80 13.34 -1.28 0.32
C SER A 80 12.88 -1.71 -1.09
N ARG A 81 11.78 -2.44 -1.17
CA ARG A 81 11.15 -2.91 -2.40
C ARG A 81 10.00 -2.00 -2.81
N LEU A 82 9.21 -1.55 -1.84
CA LEU A 82 8.06 -0.67 -2.03
C LEU A 82 8.45 0.63 -2.72
N GLN A 83 9.60 1.21 -2.38
CA GLN A 83 10.13 2.42 -3.03
C GLN A 83 10.42 2.27 -4.54
N LYS A 84 10.46 1.04 -5.06
CA LYS A 84 10.77 0.75 -6.48
C LYS A 84 9.53 0.47 -7.32
N ILE A 85 8.35 0.44 -6.68
CA ILE A 85 7.07 0.17 -7.35
C ILE A 85 6.75 1.30 -8.30
N GLN A 86 6.27 0.94 -9.49
CA GLN A 86 5.79 1.88 -10.49
C GLN A 86 4.30 1.70 -10.73
N VAL A 87 3.67 2.71 -11.33
CA VAL A 87 2.27 2.64 -11.75
C VAL A 87 2.03 1.37 -12.57
N GLY A 88 1.10 0.53 -12.12
CA GLY A 88 0.76 -0.73 -12.79
C GLY A 88 1.33 -1.98 -12.10
N ASP A 89 2.30 -1.83 -11.19
CA ASP A 89 2.81 -2.93 -10.39
C ASP A 89 1.78 -3.40 -9.36
N HIS A 90 1.78 -4.70 -9.09
CA HIS A 90 0.77 -5.31 -8.23
C HIS A 90 1.16 -5.27 -6.75
N VAL A 91 0.27 -4.73 -5.93
CA VAL A 91 0.36 -4.71 -4.47
C VAL A 91 -0.70 -5.65 -3.88
N LEU A 92 -0.32 -6.39 -2.83
CA LEU A 92 -1.17 -7.41 -2.16
C LEU A 92 -1.95 -6.85 -0.97
#